data_AF-A0A7R7YJ18-F1
#
_entry.id   AF-A0A7R7YJ18-F1
#
_cell.length_a   1.000
_cell.length_b   1.000
_cell.length_c   1.000
_cell.angle_alpha   90.00
_cell.angle_beta   90.00
_cell.angle_gamma   90.00
#
_symmetry.space_group_name_H-M   'P 1'
#
loop_
_entity.id
_entity.type
_entity.pdbx_description
1 polymer ?
#
loop_
_entity_poly.entity_id
_entity_poly.type
_entity_poly.pdbx_seq_one_letter_code
_entity_poly.pdbx_strand_id
1 'polypeptide(L)'
;MQVLSYALLFAFPGSPAVYYGDEVGLSQPNPYEVWRGDPYCRAPFPWDEALWDKDLLAFLRRLILLKKTHPALRLGGLLPLKAPPGVLAFRRRHRGREVWAFFAKEEVRLSLPRGVDLLSGREVAGEVEARYLLLEPLE
;
A
#
# COMPACT_ATOMS: atom_id res chain seq x y z
N MET A 1 8.91 -3.90 6.43
CA MET A 1 8.55 -2.46 6.59
C MET A 1 8.05 -1.82 5.28
N GLN A 2 8.52 -2.26 4.11
CA GLN A 2 8.20 -1.67 2.80
C GLN A 2 6.73 -1.83 2.33
N VAL A 3 6.11 -2.99 2.60
CA VAL A 3 4.75 -3.33 2.13
C VAL A 3 3.69 -2.32 2.60
N LEU A 4 3.75 -1.88 3.86
CA LEU A 4 2.83 -0.87 4.42
C LEU A 4 2.93 0.46 3.68
N SER A 5 4.16 0.93 3.42
CA SER A 5 4.43 2.20 2.75
C SER A 5 3.91 2.19 1.31
N TYR A 6 4.07 1.08 0.59
CA TYR A 6 3.52 0.94 -0.76
C TYR A 6 1.99 0.87 -0.76
N ALA A 7 1.38 0.12 0.15
CA ALA A 7 -0.07 0.09 0.26
C ALA A 7 -0.66 1.50 0.47
N LEU A 8 -0.03 2.29 1.35
CA LEU A 8 -0.37 3.70 1.56
C LEU A 8 -0.14 4.55 0.31
N LEU A 9 1.04 4.47 -0.30
CA LEU A 9 1.41 5.24 -1.50
C LEU A 9 0.41 5.02 -2.64
N PHE A 10 0.01 3.77 -2.89
CA PHE A 10 -0.92 3.44 -3.96
C PHE A 10 -2.37 3.80 -3.63
N ALA A 11 -2.75 3.79 -2.36
CA ALA A 11 -4.05 4.26 -1.88
C ALA A 11 -4.17 5.80 -1.84
N PHE A 12 -3.06 6.53 -1.82
CA PHE A 12 -3.04 7.99 -1.79
C PHE A 12 -3.41 8.61 -3.16
N PRO A 13 -4.02 9.82 -3.19
CA PRO A 13 -4.25 10.55 -4.44
C PRO A 13 -2.94 10.91 -5.16
N GLY A 14 -3.03 11.08 -6.48
CA GLY A 14 -1.91 11.47 -7.33
C GLY A 14 -1.27 10.30 -8.10
N SER A 15 -0.05 10.56 -8.61
CA SER A 15 0.73 9.63 -9.41
C SER A 15 1.88 9.06 -8.57
N PRO A 16 1.78 7.80 -8.09
CA PRO A 16 2.83 7.20 -7.29
C PRO A 16 4.09 7.00 -8.14
N ALA A 17 5.25 7.22 -7.52
CA ALA A 17 6.55 6.92 -8.09
C ALA A 17 7.24 5.88 -7.20
N VAL A 18 7.84 4.86 -7.82
CA VAL A 18 8.63 3.83 -7.15
C VAL A 18 10.07 3.99 -7.64
N TYR A 19 11.03 3.99 -6.71
CA TYR A 19 12.44 4.10 -7.06
C TYR A 19 12.97 2.74 -7.54
N TYR A 20 13.83 2.73 -8.55
CA TYR A 20 14.21 1.47 -9.21
C TYR A 20 14.88 0.50 -8.24
N GLY A 21 14.52 -0.78 -8.33
CA GLY A 21 15.05 -1.81 -7.43
C GLY A 21 14.24 -1.98 -6.16
N ASP A 22 13.51 -0.97 -5.70
CA ASP A 22 12.62 -1.10 -4.54
C ASP A 22 11.57 -2.20 -4.76
N GLU A 23 11.11 -2.37 -6.00
CA GLU A 23 10.09 -3.35 -6.35
C GLU A 23 10.54 -4.80 -6.27
N VAL A 24 11.86 -5.02 -6.29
CA VAL A 24 12.50 -6.33 -6.10
C VAL A 24 13.23 -6.43 -4.77
N GLY A 25 13.07 -5.45 -3.89
CA GLY A 25 13.68 -5.43 -2.56
C GLY A 25 15.19 -5.17 -2.57
N LEU A 26 15.70 -4.41 -3.55
CA LEU A 26 17.12 -4.05 -3.65
C LEU A 26 17.57 -3.36 -2.36
N SER A 27 18.31 -4.11 -1.53
CA SER A 27 18.96 -3.57 -0.34
C SER A 27 20.33 -3.01 -0.73
N GLN A 28 20.62 -1.80 -0.26
CA GLN A 28 21.88 -1.13 -0.50
C GLN A 28 22.53 -0.85 0.86
N PRO A 29 23.81 -1.22 1.06
CA PRO A 29 24.56 -0.77 2.23
C PRO A 29 24.73 0.74 2.10
N ASN A 30 23.79 1.47 2.72
CA ASN A 30 23.65 2.89 2.55
C ASN A 30 23.86 3.63 3.88
N PRO A 31 25.09 3.68 4.43
CA PRO A 31 25.36 4.35 5.69
C PRO A 31 25.19 5.86 5.49
N TYR A 32 24.05 6.36 5.95
CA TYR A 32 23.66 7.77 5.81
C TYR A 32 24.66 8.71 6.50
N GLU A 33 25.32 8.25 7.56
CA GLU A 33 26.28 9.02 8.36
C GLU A 33 27.57 9.39 7.60
N VAL A 34 27.96 8.63 6.57
CA VAL A 34 29.24 8.84 5.89
C VAL A 34 29.10 9.82 4.73
N TRP A 35 28.07 9.66 3.90
CA TRP A 35 27.88 10.44 2.66
C TRP A 35 26.43 10.89 2.43
N ARG A 36 25.61 10.97 3.48
CA ARG A 36 24.15 11.21 3.37
C ARG A 36 23.45 10.22 2.43
N GLY A 37 24.06 9.06 2.28
CA GLY A 37 23.61 7.94 1.50
C GLY A 37 23.76 7.99 -0.03
N ASP A 38 24.45 9.01 -0.57
CA ASP A 38 24.94 9.01 -1.96
C ASP A 38 26.43 8.62 -1.95
N PRO A 39 26.98 7.83 -2.90
CA PRO A 39 26.38 7.26 -4.11
C PRO A 39 25.65 5.92 -3.89
N TYR A 40 25.64 5.39 -2.67
CA TYR A 40 25.19 4.02 -2.41
C TYR A 40 23.69 3.80 -2.67
N CYS A 41 22.89 4.87 -2.72
CA CYS A 41 21.49 4.82 -3.18
C CYS A 41 21.33 4.49 -4.69
N ARG A 42 22.43 4.43 -5.46
CA ARG A 42 22.43 4.25 -6.93
C ARG A 42 23.13 2.96 -7.38
N ALA A 43 23.02 1.90 -6.59
CA ALA A 43 23.63 0.62 -6.95
C ALA A 43 23.05 0.05 -8.27
N PRO A 44 23.81 -0.70 -9.07
CA PRO A 44 23.30 -1.34 -10.27
C PRO A 44 22.08 -2.22 -9.98
N PHE A 45 21.13 -2.27 -10.91
CA PHE A 45 19.97 -3.13 -10.78
C PHE A 45 20.38 -4.62 -10.85
N PRO A 46 19.91 -5.49 -9.94
CA PRO A 46 20.28 -6.89 -9.93
C PRO A 46 19.51 -7.65 -11.00
N TRP A 47 20.08 -7.83 -12.19
CA TRP A 47 19.39 -8.54 -13.29
C TRP A 47 19.21 -10.04 -13.08
N ASP A 48 19.91 -10.63 -12.10
CA ASP A 48 19.67 -12.01 -11.67
C ASP A 48 18.38 -12.09 -10.84
N GLU A 49 17.31 -12.62 -11.44
CA GLU A 49 16.00 -12.76 -10.79
C GLU A 49 16.00 -13.67 -9.57
N ALA A 50 17.05 -14.48 -9.37
CA ALA A 50 17.20 -15.26 -8.14
C ALA A 50 17.41 -14.38 -6.90
N LEU A 51 17.85 -13.12 -7.09
CA LEU A 51 18.07 -12.15 -6.03
C LEU A 51 16.82 -11.32 -5.69
N TRP A 52 15.72 -11.48 -6.44
CA TRP A 52 14.53 -10.65 -6.28
C TRP A 52 13.64 -11.13 -5.15
N ASP A 53 13.10 -10.19 -4.37
CA ASP A 53 11.91 -10.43 -3.56
C ASP A 53 10.67 -10.52 -4.47
N LYS A 54 10.33 -11.75 -4.85
CA LYS A 54 9.21 -12.05 -5.75
C LYS A 54 7.85 -11.76 -5.13
N ASP A 55 7.74 -11.84 -3.80
CA ASP A 55 6.50 -11.57 -3.08
C ASP A 55 6.22 -10.06 -3.05
N LEU A 56 7.25 -9.24 -2.79
CA LEU A 56 7.16 -7.79 -2.89
C LEU A 56 6.81 -7.33 -4.30
N LEU A 57 7.45 -7.92 -5.32
CA LEU A 57 7.15 -7.62 -6.72
C LEU A 57 5.69 -7.97 -7.08
N ALA A 58 5.21 -9.13 -6.65
CA ALA A 58 3.82 -9.54 -6.84
C ALA A 58 2.85 -8.58 -6.12
N PHE A 59 3.18 -8.17 -4.89
CA PHE A 59 2.40 -7.23 -4.11
C PHE A 59 2.30 -5.85 -4.80
N LEU A 60 3.41 -5.29 -5.28
CA LEU A 60 3.42 -4.03 -6.01
C LEU A 60 2.64 -4.11 -7.33
N ARG A 61 2.78 -5.22 -8.08
CA ARG A 61 1.97 -5.47 -9.28
C ARG A 61 0.48 -5.46 -8.96
N ARG A 62 0.07 -6.08 -7.84
CA ARG A 62 -1.31 -6.04 -7.36
C ARG A 62 -1.76 -4.62 -7.05
N LEU A 63 -0.97 -3.84 -6.32
CA LEU A 63 -1.29 -2.44 -6.00
C LEU A 63 -1.43 -1.56 -7.25
N ILE A 64 -0.53 -1.72 -8.23
CA ILE A 64 -0.59 -1.04 -9.53
C ILE A 64 -1.89 -1.40 -10.25
N LEU A 65 -2.23 -2.69 -10.29
CA LEU A 65 -3.48 -3.15 -10.91
C LEU A 65 -4.69 -2.52 -10.22
N LEU A 66 -4.76 -2.59 -8.89
CA LEU A 66 -5.86 -2.01 -8.11
C LEU A 66 -6.04 -0.51 -8.39
N LYS A 67 -4.94 0.27 -8.36
CA LYS A 67 -5.02 1.71 -8.67
C LYS A 67 -5.47 1.97 -10.11
N LYS A 68 -5.10 1.12 -11.07
CA LYS A 68 -5.53 1.24 -12.48
C LYS A 68 -7.00 0.90 -12.65
N THR A 69 -7.49 -0.14 -11.98
CA THR A 69 -8.83 -0.71 -12.20
C THR A 69 -9.91 -0.14 -11.30
N HIS A 70 -9.57 0.51 -10.19
CA HIS A 70 -10.53 1.12 -9.27
C HIS A 70 -10.51 2.64 -9.40
N PRO A 71 -11.50 3.27 -10.08
CA PRO A 71 -11.52 4.72 -10.30
C PRO A 71 -11.45 5.54 -9.01
N ALA A 72 -12.00 5.03 -7.91
CA ALA A 72 -11.88 5.65 -6.59
C ALA A 72 -10.41 5.85 -6.18
N LEU A 73 -9.56 4.85 -6.33
CA LEU A 73 -8.13 4.92 -5.98
C LEU A 73 -7.32 5.84 -6.91
N ARG A 74 -7.73 5.97 -8.18
CA ARG A 74 -7.03 6.81 -9.17
C ARG A 74 -7.47 8.27 -9.14
N LEU A 75 -8.77 8.51 -9.16
CA LEU A 75 -9.38 9.83 -9.40
C LEU A 75 -10.14 10.37 -8.18
N GLY A 76 -10.38 9.53 -7.17
CA GLY A 76 -11.25 9.91 -6.05
C GLY A 76 -10.63 10.92 -5.11
N GLY A 77 -11.48 11.78 -4.53
CA GLY A 77 -11.08 12.63 -3.42
C GLY A 77 -10.72 11.80 -2.19
N LEU A 78 -9.85 12.34 -1.33
CA LEU A 78 -9.49 11.73 -0.04
C LEU A 78 -10.33 12.37 1.06
N LEU A 79 -11.05 11.54 1.81
CA LEU A 79 -11.89 11.97 2.93
C LEU A 79 -11.46 11.20 4.19
N PRO A 80 -11.13 11.88 5.31
CA PRO A 80 -10.77 11.19 6.55
C PRO A 80 -11.87 10.25 7.04
N LEU A 81 -11.47 9.13 7.64
CA LEU A 81 -12.37 8.23 8.37
C LEU A 81 -12.02 8.28 9.86
N LYS A 82 -13.03 8.08 10.72
CA LYS A 82 -12.77 7.83 12.14
C LYS A 82 -12.13 6.45 12.26
N ALA A 83 -11.10 6.36 13.10
CA ALA A 83 -10.39 5.12 13.37
C ALA A 83 -9.85 5.11 14.80
N PRO A 84 -9.50 3.92 15.34
CA PRO A 84 -8.80 3.83 16.61
C PRO A 84 -7.47 4.60 16.62
N PRO A 85 -6.94 4.98 17.80
CA PRO A 85 -5.62 5.58 17.92
C PRO A 85 -4.53 4.75 17.23
N GLY A 86 -3.60 5.41 16.54
CA GLY A 86 -2.50 4.73 15.83
C GLY A 86 -2.86 4.20 14.44
N VAL A 87 -4.11 4.36 13.99
CA VAL A 87 -4.58 3.99 12.65
C VAL A 87 -4.78 5.23 11.79
N LEU A 88 -4.08 5.28 10.66
CA LEU A 88 -4.38 6.22 9.59
C LEU A 88 -5.51 5.62 8.74
N ALA A 89 -6.67 6.28 8.71
CA ALA A 89 -7.80 5.84 7.91
C ALA A 89 -8.40 6.96 7.06
N PHE A 90 -8.72 6.63 5.82
CA PHE A 90 -9.40 7.54 4.89
C PHE A 90 -10.18 6.73 3.85
N ARG A 91 -11.20 7.34 3.25
CA ARG A 91 -11.85 6.80 2.06
C ARG A 91 -11.49 7.60 0.83
N ARG A 92 -11.34 6.89 -0.29
CA ARG A 92 -11.23 7.43 -1.63
C ARG A 92 -12.59 7.32 -2.29
N ARG A 93 -13.15 8.42 -2.80
CA ARG A 93 -14.50 8.43 -3.40
C ARG A 93 -14.54 9.09 -4.77
N HIS A 94 -15.11 8.41 -5.76
CA HIS A 94 -15.29 8.90 -7.12
C HIS A 94 -16.58 8.33 -7.75
N ARG A 95 -17.50 9.20 -8.17
CA ARG A 95 -18.75 8.83 -8.89
C ARG A 95 -19.51 7.66 -8.24
N GLY A 96 -19.80 7.77 -6.94
CA GLY A 96 -20.55 6.76 -6.18
C GLY A 96 -19.74 5.53 -5.76
N ARG A 97 -18.54 5.31 -6.31
CA ARG A 97 -17.63 4.24 -5.87
C ARG A 97 -16.73 4.73 -4.75
N GLU A 98 -16.46 3.86 -3.78
CA GLU A 98 -15.54 4.16 -2.68
C GLU A 98 -14.65 2.99 -2.29
N VAL A 99 -13.44 3.33 -1.83
CA VAL A 99 -12.50 2.40 -1.21
C VAL A 99 -12.04 3.00 0.11
N TRP A 100 -12.21 2.27 1.20
CA TRP A 100 -11.77 2.67 2.54
C TRP A 100 -10.40 2.06 2.81
N ALA A 101 -9.45 2.88 3.20
CA ALA A 101 -8.07 2.50 3.39
C ALA A 101 -7.68 2.68 4.86
N PHE A 102 -7.08 1.66 5.44
CA PHE A 102 -6.64 1.62 6.83
C PHE A 102 -5.16 1.25 6.87
N PHE A 103 -4.37 1.92 7.71
CA PHE A 103 -2.94 1.68 7.86
C PHE A 103 -2.51 1.88 9.31
N ALA A 104 -1.82 0.90 9.87
CA ALA A 104 -1.28 0.91 11.22
C ALA A 104 0.18 0.41 11.22
N LYS A 105 0.95 0.82 12.24
CA LYS A 105 2.34 0.33 12.39
C LYS A 105 2.38 -1.11 12.87
N GLU A 106 1.42 -1.49 13.70
CA GLU A 106 1.23 -2.82 14.27
C GLU A 106 -0.16 -3.34 13.87
N GLU A 107 -0.43 -4.61 14.18
CA GLU A 107 -1.74 -5.20 13.94
C GLU A 107 -2.78 -4.57 14.87
N VAL A 108 -3.91 -4.16 14.30
CA VAL A 108 -4.99 -3.50 15.03
C VAL A 108 -6.31 -4.17 14.69
N ARG A 109 -7.23 -4.15 15.64
CA ARG A 109 -8.60 -4.61 15.43
C ARG A 109 -9.44 -3.48 14.84
N LEU A 110 -10.05 -3.75 13.69
CA LEU A 110 -10.91 -2.83 12.94
C LEU A 110 -12.35 -3.36 12.95
N SER A 111 -13.31 -2.48 13.23
CA SER A 111 -14.73 -2.79 13.08
C SER A 111 -15.19 -2.30 11.70
N LEU A 112 -15.49 -3.24 10.81
CA LEU A 112 -15.73 -2.98 9.39
C LEU A 112 -17.18 -3.34 8.99
N PRO A 113 -17.81 -2.56 8.09
CA PRO A 113 -19.00 -3.03 7.40
C PRO A 113 -18.64 -4.23 6.51
N ARG A 114 -19.67 -4.91 6.02
CA ARG A 114 -19.49 -5.94 4.99
C ARG A 114 -18.83 -5.32 3.75
N GLY A 115 -17.80 -5.97 3.24
CA GLY A 115 -17.06 -5.47 2.09
C GLY A 115 -16.07 -6.48 1.55
N VAL A 116 -15.41 -6.13 0.45
CA VAL A 116 -14.31 -6.93 -0.11
C VAL A 116 -12.99 -6.26 0.23
N ASP A 117 -12.07 -7.00 0.86
CA ASP A 117 -10.69 -6.56 0.95
C ASP A 117 -10.02 -6.75 -0.41
N LEU A 118 -9.72 -5.65 -1.09
CA LEU A 118 -9.11 -5.63 -2.42
C LEU A 118 -7.70 -6.25 -2.44
N LEU A 119 -7.01 -6.30 -1.29
CA LEU A 119 -5.66 -6.86 -1.16
C LEU A 119 -5.62 -8.37 -0.95
N SER A 120 -6.68 -9.00 -0.47
CA SER A 120 -6.80 -10.46 -0.42
C SER A 120 -7.80 -11.01 -1.43
N GLY A 121 -8.77 -10.20 -1.86
CA GLY A 121 -9.91 -10.59 -2.69
C GLY A 121 -11.02 -11.29 -1.91
N ARG A 122 -10.94 -11.30 -0.57
CA ARG A 122 -11.88 -11.99 0.30
C ARG A 122 -12.93 -11.01 0.81
N GLU A 123 -14.14 -11.51 1.00
CA GLU A 123 -15.16 -10.78 1.73
C GLU A 123 -14.79 -10.73 3.22
N VAL A 124 -14.98 -9.58 3.85
CA VAL A 124 -14.71 -9.32 5.26
C VAL A 124 -15.86 -8.51 5.87
N ALA A 125 -16.12 -8.73 7.16
CA ALA A 125 -17.15 -8.00 7.91
C ALA A 125 -16.88 -8.13 9.41
N GLY A 126 -17.38 -7.17 10.20
CA GLY A 126 -17.27 -7.20 11.65
C GLY A 126 -15.85 -6.89 12.12
N GLU A 127 -15.37 -7.61 13.13
CA GLU A 127 -14.05 -7.41 13.73
C GLU A 127 -12.97 -8.11 12.91
N VAL A 128 -12.07 -7.33 12.32
CA VAL A 128 -10.97 -7.80 11.47
C VAL A 128 -9.64 -7.31 12.05
N GLU A 129 -8.70 -8.21 12.22
CA GLU A 129 -7.32 -7.88 12.60
C GLU A 129 -6.51 -7.64 11.33
N ALA A 130 -5.97 -6.44 11.20
CA ALA A 130 -5.17 -6.06 10.03
C ALA A 130 -4.21 -4.93 10.38
N ARG A 131 -3.01 -5.00 9.80
CA ARG A 131 -2.08 -3.87 9.79
C ARG A 131 -2.40 -2.85 8.69
N TYR A 132 -2.92 -3.33 7.56
CA TYR A 132 -3.36 -2.50 6.45
C TYR A 132 -4.48 -3.21 5.70
N LEU A 133 -5.43 -2.44 5.19
CA LEU A 133 -6.62 -3.00 4.51
C LEU A 133 -7.19 -1.99 3.52
N LEU A 134 -7.61 -2.46 2.35
CA LEU A 134 -8.32 -1.66 1.34
C LEU A 134 -9.71 -2.28 1.13
N LEU A 135 -10.72 -1.74 1.81
CA LEU A 135 -12.09 -2.22 1.74
C LEU A 135 -12.84 -1.55 0.60
N GLU A 136 -13.45 -2.31 -0.30
CA GLU A 136 -14.60 -1.84 -1.09
C GLU A 136 -15.87 -2.28 -0.35
N PRO A 137 -16.63 -1.36 0.28
CA PRO A 137 -17.85 -1.70 0.99
C PRO A 137 -18.89 -2.31 0.04
N LEU A 138 -19.59 -3.35 0.51
CA LEU A 138 -20.76 -3.89 -0.15
C LEU A 138 -22.00 -3.24 0.49
N GLU A 139 -22.97 -2.85 -0.33
CA GLU A 139 -24.28 -2.37 0.15
C GLU A 139 -24.99 -3.41 1.03
#